data_AF-A0A561VW46-F1
#
_entry.id   AF-A0A561VW46-F1
#
_cell.length_a   1.000
_cell.length_b   1.000
_cell.length_c   1.000
_cell.angle_alpha   90.00
_cell.angle_beta   90.00
_cell.angle_gamma   90.00
#
_symmetry.space_group_name_H-M   'P 1'
#
loop_
_entity.id
_entity.type
_entity.pdbx_description
1 polymer ?
#
loop_
_entity_poly.entity_id
_entity_poly.type
_entity_poly.pdbx_seq_one_letter_code
_entity_poly.pdbx_strand_id
1 'polypeptide(L)' 'MFVRAGWRARASSWTEYEVGHEWVRIGLVEASPDEHLFSGIVDPSRLDELAAFFAGLSLRYSIELWSDDQTNLLRELAG' A
#
# COMPACT_ATOMS: atom_id res chain seq x y z
N MET A 1 -12.24 4.28 -3.05
CA MET A 1 -11.20 5.33 -2.92
C MET A 1 -10.10 5.14 -3.96
N PHE A 2 -9.34 4.04 -3.92
CA PHE A 2 -8.34 3.67 -4.95
C PHE A 2 -8.87 3.77 -6.40
N VAL A 3 -10.01 3.15 -6.69
CA VAL A 3 -10.64 3.20 -8.03
C VAL A 3 -10.96 4.64 -8.48
N ARG A 4 -11.37 5.50 -7.55
CA ARG A 4 -11.64 6.93 -7.86
C ARG A 4 -10.36 7.70 -8.16
N ALA A 5 -9.22 7.24 -7.65
CA ALA A 5 -7.90 7.80 -7.93
C ALA A 5 -7.22 7.15 -9.15
N GLY A 6 -7.96 6.36 -9.95
CA GLY A 6 -7.44 5.75 -11.18
C GLY A 6 -6.73 4.41 -11.00
N TRP A 7 -6.69 3.87 -9.78
CA TRP A 7 -6.10 2.56 -9.53
C TRP A 7 -7.05 1.44 -9.95
N ARG A 8 -6.47 0.33 -10.41
CA ARG A 8 -7.23 -0.90 -10.64
C ARG A 8 -7.47 -1.59 -9.29
N ALA A 9 -8.62 -2.22 -9.14
CA ALA A 9 -8.95 -3.02 -7.96
C ALA A 9 -9.57 -4.34 -8.41
N ARG A 10 -9.20 -5.44 -7.72
CA ARG A 10 -9.82 -6.76 -7.91
C ARG A 10 -9.94 -7.47 -6.57
N ALA A 11 -10.94 -8.32 -6.40
CA ALA A 11 -10.96 -9.24 -5.28
C ALA A 11 -9.77 -10.23 -5.42
N SER A 12 -9.00 -10.40 -4.35
CA SER A 12 -7.92 -11.40 -4.28
C SER A 12 -8.35 -12.62 -3.47
N SER A 13 -9.25 -12.44 -2.50
CA SER A 13 -9.91 -13.52 -1.76
C SER A 13 -11.31 -13.06 -1.30
N TRP A 14 -11.97 -13.82 -0.43
CA TRP A 14 -13.28 -13.47 0.12
C TRP A 14 -13.24 -12.22 1.03
N THR A 15 -12.09 -11.93 1.63
CA THR A 15 -11.91 -10.83 2.59
C THR A 15 -10.84 -9.82 2.16
N GLU A 16 -10.22 -10.04 1.00
CA GLU A 16 -9.07 -9.25 0.56
C GLU A 16 -9.26 -8.71 -0.85
N TYR A 17 -8.71 -7.52 -1.05
CA TYR A 17 -8.66 -6.85 -2.33
C TYR A 17 -7.22 -6.57 -2.72
N GLU A 18 -6.89 -6.77 -3.99
CA GLU A 18 -5.66 -6.25 -4.56
C GLU A 18 -5.97 -4.93 -5.27
N VAL A 19 -5.20 -3.89 -4.99
CA VAL A 19 -5.23 -2.63 -5.71
C VAL A 19 -3.87 -2.39 -6.38
N GLY A 20 -3.88 -1.83 -7.58
CA GLY A 20 -2.66 -1.64 -8.34
C GLY A 20 -2.68 -0.48 -9.32
N HIS A 21 -1.49 0.07 -9.53
CA HIS A 21 -1.12 1.04 -10.55
C HIS A 21 0.11 0.48 -11.31
N GLU A 22 0.62 1.18 -12.31
CA GLU A 22 1.76 0.70 -13.13
C GLU A 22 3.03 0.43 -12.31
N TRP A 23 3.20 1.13 -11.20
CA TRP A 23 4.40 1.09 -10.35
C TRP A 23 4.15 0.50 -8.95
N VAL A 24 2.95 0.00 -8.66
CA VAL A 24 2.59 -0.56 -7.35
C VAL A 24 1.49 -1.62 -7.46
N ARG A 25 1.63 -2.69 -6.69
CA ARG A 25 0.59 -3.70 -6.46
C ARG A 25 0.58 -4.06 -4.99
N ILE A 26 -0.51 -3.74 -4.30
CA ILE A 26 -0.68 -3.98 -2.88
C ILE A 26 -1.99 -4.73 -2.61
N GLY A 27 -1.91 -5.75 -1.77
CA GLY A 27 -3.06 -6.38 -1.14
C GLY A 27 -3.50 -5.55 0.06
N LEU A 28 -4.82 -5.42 0.22
CA LEU A 28 -5.49 -4.88 1.39
C LEU A 28 -5.95 -6.04 2.27
N VAL A 29 -5.49 -6.03 3.52
CA VAL A 29 -5.92 -6.91 4.59
C VAL A 29 -6.57 -6.04 5.67
N GLU A 30 -7.84 -6.28 5.96
CA GLU A 30 -8.51 -5.64 7.09
C GLU A 30 -8.05 -6.31 8.39
N ALA A 31 -7.10 -5.69 9.09
CA ALA A 31 -6.56 -6.21 10.35
C ALA A 31 -7.51 -5.94 11.52
N SER A 32 -8.20 -4.79 11.50
CA SER A 32 -9.29 -4.44 12.41
C SER A 32 -10.24 -3.43 11.74
N PRO A 33 -11.42 -3.14 12.32
CA PRO A 33 -12.36 -2.17 11.75
C PRO A 33 -11.78 -0.78 11.49
N ASP A 34 -10.76 -0.39 12.26
CA ASP A 34 -10.12 0.92 12.20
C ASP A 34 -8.69 0.87 11.63
N GLU A 35 -8.20 -0.32 11.28
CA GLU A 35 -6.82 -0.54 10.83
C GLU A 35 -6.77 -1.38 9.55
N HIS A 36 -6.21 -0.77 8.51
CA HIS A 36 -6.03 -1.39 7.22
C HIS A 36 -4.54 -1.67 7.02
N LEU A 37 -4.18 -2.94 6.85
CA LEU A 37 -2.84 -3.32 6.49
C LEU A 37 -2.74 -3.46 4.98
N PHE A 38 -1.73 -2.84 4.40
CA PHE A 38 -1.40 -3.03 2.99
C PHE A 38 -0.03 -3.69 2.88
N SER A 39 0.07 -4.71 2.04
CA SER A 39 1.34 -5.38 1.75
C SER A 39 1.46 -5.67 0.26
N GLY A 40 2.65 -5.50 -0.30
CA GLY A 40 2.89 -5.77 -1.70
C GLY A 40 4.21 -5.20 -2.22
N ILE A 41 4.23 -4.93 -3.51
CA ILE A 41 5.43 -4.52 -4.23
C ILE A 41 5.21 -3.11 -4.78
N VAL A 42 6.24 -2.26 -4.65
CA VAL A 42 6.29 -0.90 -5.18
C VAL A 42 7.63 -0.66 -5.84
N ASP A 43 7.66 0.14 -6.90
CA ASP A 43 8.92 0.71 -7.39
C ASP A 43 9.55 1.58 -6.29
N PRO A 44 10.76 1.26 -5.78
CA PRO A 44 11.39 2.01 -4.69
C PRO A 44 11.50 3.51 -4.95
N SER A 45 11.65 3.93 -6.21
CA SER A 45 11.77 5.35 -6.60
C SER A 45 10.45 6.13 -6.47
N ARG A 46 9.32 5.43 -6.31
CA ARG A 46 7.97 5.98 -6.22
C ARG A 46 7.39 5.94 -4.80
N LEU A 47 8.19 5.57 -3.79
CA LEU A 47 7.71 5.42 -2.41
C LEU A 47 7.10 6.73 -1.86
N ASP A 48 7.70 7.87 -2.15
CA ASP A 48 7.17 9.17 -1.72
C ASP A 48 5.83 9.52 -2.39
N GLU A 49 5.62 9.08 -3.63
CA GLU A 49 4.33 9.22 -4.34
C GLU A 49 3.24 8.36 -3.68
N LEU A 50 3.60 7.15 -3.22
CA LEU A 50 2.71 6.29 -2.44
C LEU A 50 2.34 6.91 -1.09
N ALA A 51 3.31 7.45 -0.36
CA ALA A 51 3.07 8.13 0.91
C ALA A 51 2.17 9.36 0.75
N ALA A 52 2.43 10.20 -0.26
CA ALA A 52 1.59 11.35 -0.57
C ALA A 52 0.16 10.94 -0.93
N PHE A 53 0.00 9.84 -1.68
CA PHE A 53 -1.30 9.26 -1.95
C PHE A 53 -2.02 8.89 -0.65
N PHE A 54 -1.38 8.13 0.25
CA PHE A 54 -1.99 7.72 1.53
C PHE A 54 -2.36 8.91 2.43
N ALA A 55 -1.49 9.93 2.50
CA ALA A 55 -1.78 11.15 3.23
C ALA A 55 -3.03 11.87 2.71
N GLY A 56 -3.24 11.89 1.39
CA GLY A 56 -4.42 12.48 0.76
C GLY A 56 -5.75 11.80 1.13
N LEU A 57 -5.70 10.61 1.73
CA LEU A 57 -6.88 9.85 2.15
C LEU A 57 -7.26 10.09 3.61
N SER A 58 -6.47 10.90 4.33
CA SER A 58 -6.62 11.11 5.77
C SER A 58 -6.58 9.80 6.59
N LEU A 59 -5.84 8.79 6.09
CA LEU A 59 -5.54 7.59 6.84
C LEU A 59 -4.28 7.82 7.68
N ARG A 60 -4.26 7.28 8.91
CA ARG A 60 -2.99 7.07 9.63
C ARG A 60 -2.27 5.91 8.98
N TYR A 61 -1.00 6.05 8.67
CA TYR A 61 -0.24 5.00 7.99
C TYR A 61 1.22 4.93 8.47
N SER A 62 1.79 3.73 8.37
CA SER A 62 3.24 3.52 8.23
C SER A 62 3.47 2.69 6.96
N ILE A 63 4.50 3.02 6.19
CA ILE A 63 4.94 2.30 5.00
C ILE A 63 6.38 1.91 5.22
N GLU A 64 6.63 0.61 5.18
CA GLU A 64 7.96 0.03 5.27
C GLU A 64 8.39 -0.49 3.89
N LEU A 65 9.55 -0.03 3.42
CA LEU A 65 10.22 -0.57 2.25
C LEU A 65 11.32 -1.52 2.69
N TRP A 66 11.17 -2.79 2.32
CA TRP A 66 12.10 -3.85 2.63
C TRP A 66 13.00 -4.18 1.43
N SER A 67 14.17 -4.77 1.69
CA SER A 67 15.00 -5.38 0.65
C SER A 67 14.24 -6.52 -0.05
N ASP A 68 14.66 -6.88 -1.26
CA ASP A 68 14.00 -7.92 -2.07
C ASP A 68 13.96 -9.29 -1.35
N ASP A 69 14.99 -9.59 -0.56
CA ASP A 69 15.06 -10.80 0.28
C ASP A 69 14.28 -10.68 1.60
N GLN A 70 13.63 -9.53 1.84
CA GLN A 70 12.85 -9.21 3.04
C GLN A 70 13.64 -9.28 4.36
N THR A 71 14.97 -9.20 4.32
CA THR A 71 15.81 -9.29 5.53
C THR A 71 16.14 -7.93 6.14
N ASN A 72 16.11 -6.85 5.35
CA ASN A 72 16.53 -5.53 5.78
C ASN A 72 15.45 -4.48 5.50
N LEU A 73 15.11 -3.70 6.52
CA LEU A 73 14.32 -2.48 6.35
C LEU A 73 15.19 -1.42 5.69
N LEU A 74 14.81 -0.99 4.48
CA LEU A 74 15.53 0.03 3.73
C LEU A 74 15.04 1.43 4.05
N ARG A 75 13.73 1.60 4.28
CA ARG A 75 13.10 2.90 4.55
C ARG A 75 11.75 2.73 5.25
N GLU A 76 11.41 3.66 6.12
CA GLU A 76 10.09 3.78 6.74
C GLU A 76 9.54 5.21 6.57
N LEU A 77 8.24 5.34 6.31
CA LEU A 77 7.49 6.60 6.23
C LEU A 77 6.22 6.48 7.07
N ALA A 78 5.87 7.50 7.85
CA ALA A 78 4.64 7.53 8.65
C ALA A 78 3.88 8.85 8.51
N GLY A 79 2.55 8.81 8.65
CA GLY A 79 1.65 9.96 8.50
C GLY A 79 0.30 9.80 9.19
#